data_AF-R7T5Y7-F1
#
_entry.id   AF-R7T5Y7-F1
#
_cell.length_a   1.000
_cell.length_b   1.000
_cell.length_c   1.000
_cell.angle_alpha   90.00
_cell.angle_beta   90.00
_cell.angle_gamma   90.00
#
_symmetry.space_group_name_H-M   'P 1'
#
loop_
_entity.id
_entity.type
_entity.pdbx_description
1 polymer ?
#
loop_
_entity_poly.entity_id
_entity_poly.type
_entity_poly.pdbx_seq_one_letter_code
_entity_poly.pdbx_strand_id
1 'polypeptide(L)'
;LEINLVALTRDLDPSDIYDELIAGSVLTFDDVERIEKRDTRRDRTMELIRILLRKGPNAFQVLMNSLESNYPHLHDMLKEGLPSTEDI
;
A
#
# COMPACT_ATOMS: atom_id res chain seq x y z
N LEU A 1 -2.10 4.31 12.64
CA LEU A 1 -1.49 3.62 11.49
C LEU A 1 0.00 3.91 11.47
N GLU A 2 0.75 3.41 12.46
CA GLU A 2 2.19 3.20 12.30
C GLU A 2 2.35 1.94 11.45
N ILE A 3 2.00 2.06 10.18
CA ILE A 3 2.22 1.01 9.17
C ILE A 3 3.71 0.66 9.27
N ASN A 4 4.05 -0.63 9.27
CA ASN A 4 5.44 -1.07 9.36
C ASN A 4 6.16 -0.78 8.02
N LEU A 5 6.41 0.50 7.74
CA LEU A 5 6.91 1.06 6.48
C LEU A 5 8.22 0.39 6.05
N VAL A 6 9.00 -0.09 7.03
CA VAL A 6 10.26 -0.79 6.80
C VAL A 6 10.04 -2.07 6.01
N ALA A 7 9.06 -2.89 6.40
CA ALA A 7 8.78 -4.15 5.73
C ALA A 7 8.13 -3.93 4.36
N LEU A 8 7.19 -2.99 4.25
CA LEU A 8 6.61 -2.60 2.95
C LEU A 8 7.70 -2.16 1.97
N THR A 9 8.56 -1.22 2.36
CA THR A 9 9.62 -0.71 1.48
C THR A 9 10.70 -1.75 1.14
N ARG A 10 10.79 -2.84 1.91
CA ARG A 10 11.73 -3.94 1.67
C ARG A 10 11.14 -4.99 0.74
N ASP A 11 9.88 -5.38 0.96
CA ASP A 11 9.33 -6.61 0.41
C ASP A 11 8.29 -6.35 -0.70
N LEU A 12 7.64 -5.17 -0.74
CA LEU A 12 6.64 -4.81 -1.76
C LEU A 12 7.29 -4.17 -3.00
N ASP A 13 6.99 -4.72 -4.17
CA ASP A 13 7.08 -4.00 -5.44
C ASP A 13 5.72 -3.36 -5.78
N PRO A 14 5.64 -2.01 -5.92
CA PRO A 14 4.37 -1.34 -6.21
C PRO A 14 3.70 -1.79 -7.50
N SER A 15 4.49 -2.23 -8.50
CA SER A 15 3.96 -2.62 -9.81
C SER A 15 3.06 -3.85 -9.76
N ASP A 16 3.22 -4.70 -8.73
CA ASP A 16 2.40 -5.90 -8.55
C ASP A 16 0.97 -5.61 -8.08
N ILE A 17 0.67 -4.38 -7.64
CA ILE A 17 -0.62 -4.04 -7.05
C ILE A 17 -1.27 -2.80 -7.68
N TYR A 18 -0.72 -2.28 -8.78
CA TYR A 18 -1.29 -1.09 -9.44
C TYR A 18 -2.69 -1.34 -9.98
N ASP A 19 -2.94 -2.49 -10.59
CA ASP A 19 -4.22 -2.81 -11.22
C ASP A 19 -5.35 -2.85 -10.19
N GLU A 20 -5.11 -3.48 -9.03
CA GLU A 20 -6.06 -3.53 -7.92
C GLU A 20 -6.31 -2.14 -7.33
N LEU A 21 -5.26 -1.33 -7.18
CA LEU A 21 -5.39 0.01 -6.65
C LEU A 21 -6.08 0.97 -7.64
N ILE A 22 -5.90 0.80 -8.95
CA ILE A 22 -6.64 1.54 -9.98
C ILE A 22 -8.10 1.10 -9.99
N ALA A 23 -8.37 -0.21 -9.96
CA ALA A 23 -9.73 -0.76 -9.93
C ALA A 23 -10.50 -0.27 -8.69
N GLY A 24 -9.83 -0.17 -7.55
CA GLY A 24 -10.37 0.43 -6.32
C GLY A 24 -10.50 1.95 -6.33
N SER A 25 -10.22 2.62 -7.46
CA SER A 25 -10.18 4.09 -7.61
C SER A 25 -9.24 4.78 -6.61
N VAL A 26 -8.22 4.07 -6.14
CA VAL A 26 -7.21 4.56 -5.22
C VAL A 26 -6.06 5.21 -5.99
N LEU A 27 -5.55 4.56 -7.04
CA LEU A 27 -4.55 5.17 -7.92
C LEU A 27 -5.20 5.66 -9.21
N THR A 28 -4.71 6.78 -9.70
CA THR A 28 -4.91 7.24 -11.08
C THR A 28 -3.68 6.89 -11.91
N PHE A 29 -3.80 6.95 -13.25
CA PHE A 29 -2.64 6.76 -14.12
C PHE A 29 -1.53 7.82 -13.88
N ASP A 30 -1.91 9.04 -13.53
CA ASP A 30 -0.96 10.11 -13.16
C ASP A 30 -0.20 9.76 -11.86
N ASP A 31 -0.89 9.15 -10.89
CA ASP A 31 -0.26 8.66 -9.66
C ASP A 31 0.77 7.57 -9.97
N VAL A 32 0.43 6.63 -10.87
CA VAL A 32 1.36 5.57 -11.30
C VAL A 32 2.57 6.14 -12.02
N GLU A 33 2.37 7.07 -12.97
CA GLU A 33 3.48 7.73 -13.66
C GLU A 33 4.41 8.45 -12.68
N ARG A 34 3.84 9.11 -11.67
CA ARG A 34 4.59 9.78 -10.60
C ARG A 34 5.39 8.80 -9.74
N ILE A 35 4.85 7.62 -9.47
CA ILE A 35 5.56 6.56 -8.75
C ILE A 35 6.71 6.03 -9.61
N GLU A 36 6.46 5.69 -10.88
CA GLU A 36 7.47 5.13 -11.79
C GLU A 36 8.62 6.09 -12.11
N LYS A 37 8.41 7.40 -11.95
CA LYS A 37 9.47 8.42 -12.01
C LYS A 37 10.51 8.30 -10.87
N ARG A 38 10.32 7.42 -9.89
CA ARG A 38 11.32 7.14 -8.85
C ARG A 38 12.31 6.08 -9.31
N ASP A 39 13.57 6.26 -8.93
CA ASP A 39 14.68 5.45 -9.44
C ASP A 39 14.75 4.05 -8.83
N THR A 40 14.38 3.90 -7.55
CA THR A 40 14.51 2.63 -6.83
C THR A 40 13.14 2.07 -6.43
N ARG A 41 13.01 0.74 -6.36
CA ARG A 41 11.80 0.07 -5.82
C ARG A 41 11.41 0.66 -4.46
N ARG A 42 12.40 0.86 -3.58
CA ARG A 42 12.20 1.46 -2.25
C ARG A 42 11.55 2.84 -2.34
N ASP A 43 12.03 3.70 -3.24
CA ASP A 43 11.50 5.06 -3.41
C ASP A 43 10.11 5.06 -4.06
N ARG A 44 9.86 4.12 -4.99
CA ARG A 44 8.53 3.88 -5.56
C ARG A 44 7.55 3.48 -4.46
N THR A 45 7.90 2.50 -3.64
CA THR A 45 7.06 2.04 -2.52
C THR A 45 6.82 3.16 -1.51
N MET A 46 7.83 3.97 -1.21
CA MET A 46 7.66 5.13 -0.34
C MET A 46 6.71 6.18 -0.95
N GLU A 47 6.80 6.47 -2.25
CA GLU A 47 5.89 7.40 -2.92
C GLU A 47 4.46 6.85 -2.95
N LEU A 48 4.28 5.55 -3.25
CA LEU A 48 3.00 4.87 -3.17
C LEU A 48 2.37 5.06 -1.78
N ILE A 49 3.11 4.76 -0.71
CA ILE A 49 2.58 4.90 0.66
C ILE A 49 2.19 6.34 0.97
N ARG A 50 2.99 7.33 0.52
CA ARG A 50 2.63 8.76 0.68
C ARG A 50 1.33 9.13 -0.02
N ILE A 51 1.07 8.56 -1.20
CA ILE A 51 -0.18 8.76 -1.94
C ILE A 51 -1.34 8.14 -1.16
N LEU A 52 -1.20 6.89 -0.71
CA LEU A 52 -2.22 6.19 0.06
C LEU A 52 -2.60 6.92 1.35
N LEU A 53 -1.61 7.44 2.10
CA LEU A 53 -1.84 8.22 3.32
C LEU A 53 -2.66 9.51 3.08
N ARG A 54 -2.60 10.09 1.88
CA ARG A 54 -3.37 11.29 1.52
C ARG A 54 -4.80 10.99 1.09
N LYS A 55 -5.06 9.78 0.56
CA LYS A 55 -6.36 9.39 0.00
C LYS A 55 -7.35 8.82 1.03
N GLY A 56 -6.91 8.67 2.29
CA GLY A 56 -7.78 8.35 3.42
C GLY A 56 -8.13 6.85 3.55
N PRO A 57 -9.10 6.50 4.41
CA PRO A 57 -9.29 5.12 4.89
C PRO A 57 -9.66 4.11 3.80
N ASN A 58 -10.35 4.53 2.73
CA ASN A 58 -10.66 3.63 1.61
C ASN A 58 -9.38 3.10 0.93
N ALA A 59 -8.35 3.93 0.82
CA ALA A 59 -7.07 3.55 0.21
C ALA A 59 -6.37 2.43 0.99
N PHE A 60 -6.52 2.44 2.32
CA PHE A 60 -5.94 1.41 3.17
C PHE A 60 -6.65 0.07 3.00
N GLN A 61 -7.98 0.06 2.91
CA GLN A 61 -8.73 -1.18 2.68
C GLN A 61 -8.36 -1.86 1.36
N VAL A 62 -8.27 -1.09 0.28
CA VAL A 62 -7.88 -1.64 -1.04
C VAL A 62 -6.44 -2.14 -1.01
N LEU A 63 -5.52 -1.44 -0.34
CA LEU A 63 -4.16 -1.94 -0.12
C LEU A 63 -4.15 -3.27 0.63
N MET A 64 -4.92 -3.40 1.73
CA MET A 64 -4.97 -4.65 2.48
C MET A 64 -5.48 -5.81 1.60
N ASN A 65 -6.52 -5.56 0.79
CA ASN A 65 -7.05 -6.57 -0.13
C ASN A 65 -6.03 -6.96 -1.21
N SER A 66 -5.27 -6.01 -1.77
CA SER A 66 -4.23 -6.32 -2.76
C SER A 66 -3.06 -7.08 -2.15
N LEU A 67 -2.71 -6.80 -0.89
CA LEU A 67 -1.68 -7.53 -0.17
C LEU A 67 -2.12 -8.95 0.24
N GLU A 68 -3.39 -9.18 0.56
CA GLU A 68 -3.89 -10.52 0.91
C GLU A 68 -3.62 -11.53 -0.22
N SER A 69 -3.78 -11.11 -1.47
CA SER A 69 -3.58 -11.97 -2.64
C SER A 69 -2.11 -12.08 -3.06
N ASN A 70 -1.37 -10.97 -3.05
CA ASN A 70 -0.03 -10.89 -3.63
C ASN A 70 1.09 -11.04 -2.59
N TYR A 71 0.83 -10.63 -1.34
CA TYR A 71 1.81 -10.56 -0.25
C TYR A 71 1.20 -10.96 1.11
N PRO A 72 0.75 -12.22 1.31
CA PRO A 72 0.04 -12.63 2.52
C PRO A 72 0.81 -12.32 3.82
N HIS A 73 2.13 -12.47 3.80
CA HIS A 73 3.00 -12.15 4.93
C HIS A 73 3.00 -10.66 5.29
N LEU A 74 2.90 -9.75 4.30
CA LEU A 74 2.77 -8.31 4.56
C LEU A 74 1.37 -7.97 5.04
N HIS A 75 0.34 -8.61 4.47
CA HIS A 75 -1.04 -8.46 4.94
C HIS A 75 -1.17 -8.83 6.42
N ASP A 76 -0.68 -10.02 6.80
CA ASP A 76 -0.81 -10.52 8.18
C ASP A 76 -0.03 -9.64 9.17
N MET A 77 1.21 -9.29 8.83
CA MET A 77 2.03 -8.40 9.64
C MET A 77 1.38 -7.01 9.82
N LEU A 78 0.76 -6.46 8.77
CA LEU A 78 0.05 -5.18 8.88
C LEU A 78 -1.21 -5.31 9.72
N LYS A 79 -1.94 -6.43 9.60
CA LYS A 79 -3.15 -6.70 10.37
C LYS A 79 -2.86 -6.87 11.86
N GLU A 80 -1.80 -7.58 12.21
CA GLU A 80 -1.36 -7.77 13.61
C GLU A 80 -0.89 -6.47 14.27
N GLY A 81 -0.35 -5.53 13.50
CA GLY A 81 0.06 -4.21 13.98
C GLY A 81 -1.08 -3.20 14.13
N LEU A 82 -2.31 -3.54 13.73
CA LEU A 82 -3.49 -2.68 13.91
C LEU A 82 -4.13 -2.99 15.26
N PRO A 83 -4.45 -1.97 16.09
CA PRO A 83 -5.32 -2.19 17.23
C PRO A 83 -6.67 -2.70 16.70
N SER A 84 -7.11 -3.86 17.17
CA SER A 84 -8.42 -4.43 16.87
C SER A 84 -9.48 -3.36 17.09
N THR A 85 -10.27 -3.04 16.08
CA THR A 85 -11.35 -2.04 16.16
C THR A 85 -12.57 -2.57 16.94
N GLU A 86 -12.39 -3.59 17.77
CA GLU A 86 -13.42 -4.18 18.65
C GLU A 86 -13.40 -3.61 20.08
N ASP A 87 -12.50 -2.68 20.40
CA ASP A 87 -12.35 -2.09 21.75
C ASP A 87 -12.83 -0.63 21.91
N ILE A 88 -13.76 -0.14 21.08
CA ILE A 88 -14.45 1.17 21.31
C ILE A 88 -15.96 1.05 21.13
#